data_AF-A0A842N7E2-F1
#
_entry.id   AF-A0A842N7E2-F1
#
_cell.length_a   1.000
_cell.length_b   1.000
_cell.length_c   1.000
_cell.angle_alpha   90.00
_cell.angle_beta   90.00
_cell.angle_gamma   90.00
#
_symmetry.space_group_name_H-M   'P 1'
#
loop_
_entity.id
_entity.type
_entity.pdbx_description
1 polymer ?
#
loop_
_entity_poly.entity_id
_entity_poly.type
_entity_poly.pdbx_seq_one_letter_code
_entity_poly.pdbx_strand_id
1 'polypeptide(L)'
;MITTGKKRFILVCSLFLFTILLYGNSIEIAEAQEIEDYVGPETCAACHSSKYEGWEKSEHSTAFTNSEFQEEWGSEGNPDTCLECHTTGYDSSSGEYATENVSCESCHGAGLTMEVDRSAELCASCHSGEFGKNRYEDFLEGTHATSGVTCADCHVSEEDHTLELISTACASCHTGDRIHSSGIIGVMQARALTAEEIAEQVQEEHDTLVNELSETERRTQTVLLIMYAGTGALVVVIIVVVLLNMRQKHQ
;
A
#
# COMPACT_ATOMS: atom_id res chain seq x y z
N MET A 1 -48.45 -34.84 46.21
CA MET A 1 -47.75 -35.95 45.51
C MET A 1 -47.47 -35.53 44.08
N ILE A 2 -46.21 -35.16 43.77
CA ILE A 2 -45.80 -34.80 42.41
C ILE A 2 -45.60 -36.09 41.62
N THR A 3 -46.38 -36.28 40.55
CA THR A 3 -46.35 -37.47 39.71
C THR A 3 -44.98 -37.66 39.07
N THR A 4 -44.56 -38.91 38.91
CA THR A 4 -43.20 -39.33 38.56
C THR A 4 -42.67 -38.72 37.25
N GLY A 5 -43.57 -38.34 36.32
CA GLY A 5 -43.24 -37.62 35.09
C GLY A 5 -42.81 -36.16 35.31
N LYS A 6 -43.44 -35.44 36.25
CA LYS A 6 -43.06 -34.06 36.60
C LYS A 6 -41.69 -34.00 37.27
N LYS A 7 -41.33 -35.01 38.08
CA LYS A 7 -40.01 -35.10 38.70
C LYS A 7 -38.89 -35.32 37.68
N ARG A 8 -39.12 -36.13 36.65
CA ARG A 8 -38.16 -36.35 35.55
C ARG A 8 -37.99 -35.11 34.68
N PHE A 9 -39.08 -34.40 34.39
CA PHE A 9 -39.04 -33.14 33.64
C PHE A 9 -38.27 -32.06 34.41
N ILE A 10 -38.54 -31.89 35.71
CA ILE A 10 -37.82 -30.94 36.57
C ILE A 10 -36.33 -31.29 36.64
N LEU A 11 -35.97 -32.58 36.77
CA LEU A 11 -34.57 -33.00 36.88
C LEU A 11 -33.80 -32.79 35.57
N VAL A 12 -34.42 -33.01 34.41
CA VAL A 12 -33.81 -32.77 33.10
C VAL A 12 -33.66 -31.27 32.82
N CYS A 13 -34.66 -30.45 33.16
CA CYS A 13 -34.54 -29.00 33.06
C CYS A 13 -33.48 -28.44 34.03
N SER A 14 -33.38 -28.97 35.25
CA SER A 14 -32.35 -28.56 36.22
C SER A 14 -30.95 -28.97 35.78
N LEU A 15 -30.77 -30.13 35.15
CA LEU A 15 -29.48 -30.52 34.57
C LEU A 15 -29.10 -29.66 33.35
N PHE A 16 -30.07 -29.31 32.50
CA PHE A 16 -29.83 -28.44 31.34
C PHE A 16 -29.47 -27.00 31.74
N LEU A 17 -30.14 -26.46 32.77
CA LEU A 17 -29.79 -25.18 33.39
C LEU A 17 -28.41 -25.21 34.07
N PHE A 18 -28.06 -26.34 34.70
CA PHE A 18 -26.75 -26.50 35.34
C PHE A 18 -25.61 -26.61 34.32
N THR A 19 -25.84 -27.22 33.16
CA THR A 19 -24.88 -27.22 32.05
C THR A 19 -24.71 -25.84 31.41
N ILE A 20 -25.77 -25.04 31.28
CA ILE A 20 -25.67 -23.65 30.80
C ILE A 20 -24.93 -22.76 31.81
N LEU A 21 -25.04 -23.03 33.12
CA LEU A 21 -24.30 -22.30 34.16
C LEU A 21 -22.83 -22.72 34.26
N LEU A 22 -22.50 -23.97 33.91
CA LEU A 22 -21.11 -24.48 33.91
C LEU A 22 -20.36 -24.21 32.60
N TYR A 23 -21.08 -24.03 31.49
CA TYR A 23 -20.53 -23.74 30.15
C TYR A 23 -21.08 -22.41 29.58
N GLY A 24 -21.57 -21.53 30.45
CA GLY A 24 -22.03 -20.19 30.10
C GLY A 24 -20.82 -19.38 29.67
N ASN A 25 -20.52 -19.49 28.38
CA ASN A 25 -19.42 -18.83 27.71
C ASN A 25 -19.31 -17.38 28.18
N SER A 26 -18.08 -16.99 28.52
CA SER A 26 -17.64 -15.62 28.45
C SER A 26 -17.86 -15.15 26.99
N ILE A 27 -19.06 -14.67 26.69
CA ILE A 27 -19.24 -13.78 25.55
C ILE A 27 -18.64 -12.47 26.07
N GLU A 28 -17.36 -12.28 25.80
CA GLU A 28 -16.79 -10.95 25.74
C GLU A 28 -17.54 -10.25 24.61
N ILE A 29 -18.55 -9.47 24.99
CA ILE A 29 -19.13 -8.49 24.08
C ILE A 29 -18.02 -7.45 23.95
N ALA A 30 -17.20 -7.57 22.90
CA ALA A 30 -16.41 -6.46 22.43
C ALA A 30 -17.41 -5.34 22.10
N GLU A 31 -17.41 -4.30 22.93
CA GLU A 31 -18.22 -3.12 22.72
C GLU A 31 -17.70 -2.48 21.43
N ALA A 32 -18.53 -2.46 20.38
CA ALA A 32 -18.16 -1.82 19.13
C ALA A 32 -18.02 -0.32 19.40
N GLN A 33 -16.87 0.25 19.07
CA GLN A 33 -16.58 1.67 19.29
C GLN A 33 -17.29 2.49 18.20
N GLU A 34 -18.08 3.49 18.60
CA GLU A 34 -18.90 4.29 17.69
C GLU A 34 -18.03 5.32 16.96
N ILE A 35 -18.37 5.66 15.71
CA ILE A 35 -17.65 6.70 14.92
C ILE A 35 -17.59 8.04 15.68
N GLU A 36 -18.58 8.34 16.51
CA GLU A 36 -18.65 9.56 17.33
C GLU A 36 -17.53 9.67 18.39
N ASP A 37 -16.86 8.57 18.73
CA ASP A 37 -15.75 8.57 19.70
C ASP A 37 -14.41 9.04 19.10
N TYR A 38 -14.32 9.11 17.77
CA TYR A 38 -13.11 9.54 17.07
C TYR A 38 -12.98 11.07 17.06
N VAL A 39 -11.80 11.58 17.42
CA VAL A 39 -11.55 13.02 17.58
C VAL A 39 -10.64 13.61 16.51
N GLY A 40 -10.01 12.77 15.69
CA GLY A 40 -9.15 13.17 14.58
C GLY A 40 -7.75 13.60 15.00
N PRO A 41 -6.78 13.54 14.05
CA PRO A 41 -5.35 13.74 14.34
C PRO A 41 -5.02 15.18 14.76
N GLU A 42 -5.80 16.19 14.34
CA GLU A 42 -5.61 17.59 14.74
C GLU A 42 -5.84 17.80 16.23
N THR A 43 -6.78 17.04 16.82
CA THR A 43 -7.02 17.07 18.28
C THR A 43 -5.78 16.55 19.01
N CYS A 44 -5.15 15.49 18.50
CA CYS A 44 -3.91 14.96 19.05
C CYS A 44 -2.75 15.95 18.91
N ALA A 45 -2.67 16.68 17.78
CA ALA A 45 -1.63 17.67 17.50
C ALA A 45 -1.57 18.82 18.53
N ALA A 46 -2.70 19.14 19.17
CA ALA A 46 -2.78 20.18 20.20
C ALA A 46 -1.86 19.91 21.40
N CYS A 47 -1.61 18.63 21.72
CA CYS A 47 -0.73 18.20 22.81
C CYS A 47 0.53 17.46 22.31
N HIS A 48 0.44 16.76 21.17
CA HIS A 48 1.49 15.89 20.63
C HIS A 48 2.03 16.38 19.27
N SER A 49 2.34 17.67 19.17
CA SER A 49 2.77 18.30 17.89
C SER A 49 3.95 17.59 17.23
N SER A 50 4.97 17.19 17.99
CA SER A 50 6.13 16.48 17.43
C SER A 50 5.78 15.09 16.89
N LYS A 51 4.79 14.40 17.47
CA LYS A 51 4.35 13.09 16.98
C LYS A 51 3.49 13.25 15.74
N TYR A 52 2.61 14.25 15.76
CA TYR A 52 1.83 14.66 14.59
C TYR A 52 2.73 15.03 13.40
N GLU A 53 3.79 15.81 13.60
CA GLU A 53 4.77 16.16 12.55
C GLU A 53 5.52 14.94 11.98
N GLY A 54 5.68 13.88 12.78
CA GLY A 54 6.23 12.60 12.31
C GLY A 54 5.21 11.85 11.46
N TRP A 55 4.00 11.69 11.99
CA TRP A 55 2.88 11.03 11.31
C TRP A 55 2.56 11.70 9.98
N GLU A 56 2.49 13.04 9.93
CA GLU A 56 2.16 13.82 8.74
C GLU A 56 3.12 13.53 7.57
N LYS A 57 4.36 13.12 7.85
CA LYS A 57 5.36 12.75 6.84
C LYS A 57 5.34 11.28 6.43
N SER A 58 4.57 10.44 7.13
CA SER A 58 4.49 9.01 6.86
C SER A 58 3.53 8.72 5.71
N GLU A 59 3.67 7.55 5.08
CA GLU A 59 2.70 7.05 4.09
C GLU A 59 1.29 6.84 4.70
N HIS A 60 1.20 6.69 6.02
CA HIS A 60 -0.09 6.54 6.70
C HIS A 60 -0.93 7.83 6.67
N SER A 61 -0.31 9.01 6.71
CA SER A 61 -1.04 10.29 6.63
C SER A 61 -1.65 10.55 5.25
N THR A 62 -1.21 9.81 4.23
CA THR A 62 -1.69 9.92 2.86
C THR A 62 -2.31 8.62 2.34
N ALA A 63 -2.51 7.61 3.19
CA ALA A 63 -2.95 6.28 2.79
C ALA A 63 -4.22 6.31 1.92
N PHE A 64 -5.22 7.11 2.28
CA PHE A 64 -6.42 7.30 1.47
C PHE A 64 -6.18 8.30 0.34
N THR A 65 -5.51 9.42 0.62
CA THR A 65 -5.47 10.58 -0.28
C THR A 65 -4.41 10.50 -1.38
N ASN A 66 -3.49 9.55 -1.31
CA ASN A 66 -2.46 9.33 -2.34
C ASN A 66 -3.12 8.98 -3.69
N SER A 67 -2.66 9.65 -4.76
CA SER A 67 -3.17 9.50 -6.11
C SER A 67 -3.06 8.08 -6.66
N GLU A 68 -2.00 7.34 -6.31
CA GLU A 68 -1.82 5.96 -6.79
C GLU A 68 -2.93 5.06 -6.26
N PHE A 69 -3.23 5.16 -4.96
CA PHE A 69 -4.34 4.44 -4.34
C PHE A 69 -5.69 4.88 -4.91
N GLN A 70 -5.93 6.18 -5.04
CA GLN A 70 -7.22 6.69 -5.56
C GLN A 70 -7.49 6.24 -7.00
N GLU A 71 -6.46 6.14 -7.84
CA GLU A 71 -6.59 5.60 -9.20
C GLU A 71 -6.94 4.10 -9.18
N GLU A 72 -6.23 3.30 -8.39
CA GLU A 72 -6.47 1.86 -8.28
C GLU A 72 -7.85 1.57 -7.68
N TRP A 73 -8.17 2.19 -6.55
CA TRP A 73 -9.46 2.06 -5.86
C TRP A 73 -10.62 2.43 -6.77
N GLY A 74 -10.50 3.55 -7.51
CA GLY A 74 -11.47 3.97 -8.51
C GLY A 74 -11.61 2.98 -9.68
N SER A 75 -10.50 2.41 -10.15
CA SER A 75 -10.49 1.45 -11.26
C SER A 75 -11.15 0.12 -10.90
N GLU A 76 -11.04 -0.30 -9.63
CA GLU A 76 -11.66 -1.50 -9.07
C GLU A 76 -13.12 -1.27 -8.62
N GLY A 77 -13.66 -0.05 -8.83
CA GLY A 77 -15.06 0.26 -8.53
C GLY A 77 -15.33 0.68 -7.10
N ASN A 78 -14.32 1.21 -6.41
CA ASN A 78 -14.35 1.68 -5.02
C ASN A 78 -14.81 0.61 -4.01
N PRO A 79 -14.15 -0.55 -3.92
CA PRO A 79 -14.50 -1.56 -2.94
C PRO A 79 -14.31 -1.05 -1.51
N ASP A 80 -15.34 -1.25 -0.70
CA ASP A 80 -15.42 -0.89 0.72
C ASP A 80 -14.32 -1.54 1.57
N THR A 81 -13.88 -2.74 1.20
CA THR A 81 -12.81 -3.47 1.90
C THR A 81 -11.48 -2.72 1.91
N CYS A 82 -11.23 -1.81 0.97
CA CYS A 82 -10.04 -0.97 0.97
C CYS A 82 -10.07 0.06 2.11
N LEU A 83 -11.27 0.50 2.52
CA LEU A 83 -11.44 1.51 3.55
C LEU A 83 -11.11 0.99 4.94
N GLU A 84 -11.20 -0.33 5.17
CA GLU A 84 -10.75 -1.00 6.40
C GLU A 84 -9.28 -0.71 6.73
N CYS A 85 -8.43 -0.53 5.71
CA CYS A 85 -7.00 -0.28 5.87
C CYS A 85 -6.60 1.15 5.54
N HIS A 86 -7.29 1.82 4.62
CA HIS A 86 -6.88 3.14 4.12
C HIS A 86 -7.54 4.31 4.84
N THR A 87 -8.49 4.07 5.74
CA THR A 87 -9.15 5.11 6.56
C THR A 87 -9.02 4.82 8.04
N THR A 88 -9.50 5.73 8.89
CA THR A 88 -9.58 5.51 10.34
C THR A 88 -11.04 5.35 10.76
N GLY A 89 -11.30 4.35 11.60
CA GLY A 89 -12.62 4.13 12.18
C GLY A 89 -13.67 3.71 11.14
N TYR A 90 -13.28 2.89 10.16
CA TYR A 90 -14.20 2.35 9.17
C TYR A 90 -15.20 1.37 9.81
N ASP A 91 -16.48 1.60 9.58
CA ASP A 91 -17.57 0.73 9.99
C ASP A 91 -18.18 0.02 8.77
N SER A 92 -17.91 -1.28 8.66
CA SER A 92 -18.43 -2.12 7.57
C SER A 92 -19.96 -2.25 7.52
N SER A 93 -20.66 -1.91 8.62
CA SER A 93 -22.12 -1.98 8.67
C SER A 93 -22.81 -0.77 8.05
N SER A 94 -22.20 0.40 8.17
CA SER A 94 -22.68 1.68 7.61
C SER A 94 -21.97 2.06 6.31
N GLY A 95 -20.73 1.59 6.12
CA GLY A 95 -19.84 2.02 5.04
C GLY A 95 -19.19 3.39 5.31
N GLU A 96 -19.32 3.91 6.53
CA GLU A 96 -18.76 5.21 6.93
C GLU A 96 -17.40 5.03 7.63
N TYR A 97 -16.61 6.09 7.66
CA TYR A 97 -15.34 6.16 8.39
C TYR A 97 -15.25 7.48 9.14
N ALA A 98 -14.47 7.51 10.22
CA ALA A 98 -14.29 8.70 11.04
C ALA A 98 -13.41 9.75 10.35
N THR A 99 -12.28 9.34 9.78
CA THR A 99 -11.35 10.23 9.06
C THR A 99 -10.72 9.56 7.86
N GLU A 100 -10.38 10.36 6.85
CA GLU A 100 -9.51 9.91 5.76
C GLU A 100 -8.10 9.59 6.29
N ASN A 101 -7.43 8.67 5.60
CA ASN A 101 -6.08 8.19 5.92
C ASN A 101 -5.99 7.38 7.23
N VAL A 102 -4.83 6.76 7.46
CA VAL A 102 -4.54 6.02 8.69
C VAL A 102 -4.01 7.00 9.71
N SER A 103 -4.85 7.40 10.66
CA SER A 103 -4.56 8.44 11.64
C SER A 103 -4.13 7.86 12.99
N CYS A 104 -3.95 8.73 14.00
CA CYS A 104 -3.51 8.34 15.33
C CYS A 104 -4.37 7.22 15.94
N GLU A 105 -5.67 7.29 15.75
CA GLU A 105 -6.66 6.43 16.39
C GLU A 105 -6.73 5.03 15.75
N SER A 106 -6.15 4.83 14.56
CA SER A 106 -5.97 3.49 13.97
C SER A 106 -4.99 2.61 14.77
N CYS A 107 -4.04 3.23 15.48
CA CYS A 107 -3.08 2.53 16.33
C CYS A 107 -3.37 2.71 17.82
N HIS A 108 -3.96 3.85 18.21
CA HIS A 108 -4.14 4.24 19.61
C HIS A 108 -5.54 4.03 20.18
N GLY A 109 -6.46 3.49 19.37
CA GLY A 109 -7.89 3.43 19.68
C GLY A 109 -8.55 4.80 19.55
N ALA A 110 -9.88 4.84 19.52
CA ALA A 110 -10.60 6.11 19.38
C ALA A 110 -10.55 6.96 20.67
N GLY A 111 -10.58 8.27 20.48
CA GLY A 111 -10.64 9.25 21.55
C GLY A 111 -9.26 9.60 22.12
N LEU A 112 -9.21 9.82 23.44
CA LEU A 112 -8.05 10.41 24.12
C LEU A 112 -7.36 9.47 25.13
N THR A 113 -7.73 8.19 25.14
CA THR A 113 -7.14 7.21 26.06
C THR A 113 -5.70 6.88 25.67
N MET A 114 -5.36 7.01 24.38
CA MET A 114 -4.04 6.75 23.82
C MET A 114 -3.52 5.36 24.23
N GLU A 115 -4.37 4.34 24.11
CA GLU A 115 -3.92 2.97 24.35
C GLU A 115 -2.78 2.65 23.39
N VAL A 116 -1.72 1.99 23.85
CA VAL A 116 -0.55 1.72 23.02
C VAL A 116 -0.42 0.23 22.86
N ASP A 117 -0.99 -0.30 21.78
CA ASP A 117 -0.68 -1.65 21.32
C ASP A 117 0.58 -1.60 20.44
N ARG A 118 1.58 -2.40 20.81
CA ARG A 118 2.85 -2.55 20.07
C ARG A 118 3.03 -3.97 19.54
N SER A 119 1.95 -4.76 19.56
CA SER A 119 1.89 -6.09 18.99
C SER A 119 2.20 -6.04 17.50
N ALA A 120 2.70 -7.16 16.96
CA ALA A 120 2.86 -7.27 15.51
C ALA A 120 1.48 -7.41 14.82
N GLU A 121 0.50 -7.93 15.55
CA GLU A 121 -0.89 -8.12 15.16
C GLU A 121 -1.61 -6.80 14.86
N LEU A 122 -1.34 -5.72 15.61
CA LEU A 122 -1.86 -4.40 15.29
C LEU A 122 -1.47 -4.00 13.87
N CYS A 123 -0.19 -4.15 13.51
CA CYS A 123 0.29 -3.85 12.16
C CYS A 123 -0.28 -4.84 11.13
N ALA A 124 -0.45 -6.10 11.51
CA ALA A 124 -1.00 -7.15 10.67
C ALA A 124 -2.45 -6.91 10.25
N SER A 125 -3.20 -6.08 10.98
CA SER A 125 -4.57 -5.69 10.59
C SER A 125 -4.66 -5.19 9.15
N CYS A 126 -3.60 -4.54 8.66
CA CYS A 126 -3.49 -4.05 7.28
C CYS A 126 -2.34 -4.70 6.51
N HIS A 127 -1.22 -5.00 7.17
CA HIS A 127 0.00 -5.52 6.54
C HIS A 127 0.06 -7.06 6.47
N SER A 128 -1.09 -7.72 6.41
CA SER A 128 -1.22 -9.17 6.22
C SER A 128 -1.87 -9.50 4.87
N GLY A 129 -1.67 -10.74 4.43
CA GLY A 129 -2.23 -11.24 3.18
C GLY A 129 -1.79 -10.48 1.93
N GLU A 130 -2.49 -10.73 0.81
CA GLU A 130 -2.08 -10.23 -0.51
C GLU A 130 -2.03 -8.69 -0.57
N PHE A 131 -3.06 -8.00 -0.07
CA PHE A 131 -3.12 -6.53 -0.07
C PHE A 131 -2.06 -5.91 0.86
N GLY A 132 -1.80 -6.53 2.02
CA GLY A 132 -0.70 -6.17 2.91
C GLY A 132 0.68 -6.63 2.43
N LYS A 133 0.79 -7.18 1.22
CA LYS A 133 2.01 -7.73 0.60
C LYS A 133 2.68 -8.82 1.43
N ASN A 134 1.89 -9.59 2.17
CA ASN A 134 2.27 -10.68 3.06
C ASN A 134 3.34 -10.27 4.09
N ARG A 135 3.39 -8.98 4.47
CA ARG A 135 4.50 -8.42 5.23
C ARG A 135 4.58 -9.01 6.64
N TYR A 136 3.42 -9.25 7.25
CA TYR A 136 3.31 -9.89 8.56
C TYR A 136 3.74 -11.35 8.51
N GLU A 137 3.25 -12.10 7.52
CA GLU A 137 3.58 -13.51 7.32
C GLU A 137 5.09 -13.69 7.07
N ASP A 138 5.66 -12.91 6.16
CA ASP A 138 7.10 -12.89 5.87
C ASP A 138 7.92 -12.55 7.12
N PHE A 139 7.43 -11.65 7.98
CA PHE A 139 8.10 -11.30 9.22
C PHE A 139 8.12 -12.47 10.21
N LEU A 140 7.01 -13.20 10.34
CA LEU A 140 6.90 -14.35 11.25
C LEU A 140 7.87 -15.49 10.89
N GLU A 141 8.27 -15.60 9.63
CA GLU A 141 9.29 -16.58 9.19
C GLU A 141 10.72 -16.19 9.63
N GLY A 142 10.92 -14.94 10.07
CA GLY A 142 12.23 -14.38 10.40
C GLY A 142 12.75 -14.67 11.81
N THR A 143 14.07 -14.49 11.99
CA THR A 143 14.72 -14.64 13.31
C THR A 143 14.33 -13.55 14.31
N HIS A 144 13.90 -12.38 13.82
CA HIS A 144 13.44 -11.29 14.70
C HIS A 144 12.11 -11.64 15.37
N ALA A 145 11.13 -12.14 14.60
CA ALA A 145 9.86 -12.60 15.15
C ALA A 145 10.05 -13.74 16.18
N THR A 146 10.87 -14.75 15.85
CA THR A 146 11.17 -15.86 16.78
C THR A 146 11.95 -15.42 18.03
N SER A 147 12.59 -14.25 17.99
CA SER A 147 13.27 -13.64 19.15
C SER A 147 12.35 -12.72 19.97
N GLY A 148 11.07 -12.61 19.62
CA GLY A 148 10.09 -11.76 20.31
C GLY A 148 10.17 -10.28 19.95
N VAL A 149 10.89 -9.92 18.88
CA VAL A 149 10.91 -8.56 18.34
C VAL A 149 9.60 -8.32 17.58
N THR A 150 9.03 -7.13 17.69
CA THR A 150 7.82 -6.72 16.95
C THR A 150 8.14 -5.68 15.88
N CYS A 151 7.14 -5.36 15.05
CA CYS A 151 7.24 -4.31 14.03
C CYS A 151 7.62 -2.95 14.66
N ALA A 152 6.99 -2.63 15.80
CA ALA A 152 7.15 -1.35 16.50
C ALA A 152 8.51 -1.17 17.17
N ASP A 153 9.29 -2.25 17.36
CA ASP A 153 10.67 -2.15 17.88
C ASP A 153 11.61 -1.52 16.85
N CYS A 154 11.31 -1.69 15.56
CA CYS A 154 12.11 -1.17 14.45
C CYS A 154 11.50 0.09 13.82
N HIS A 155 10.20 0.06 13.51
CA HIS A 155 9.51 1.14 12.80
C HIS A 155 9.04 2.27 13.72
N VAL A 156 8.87 2.02 15.01
CA VAL A 156 8.42 3.04 16.00
C VAL A 156 9.49 3.21 17.09
N SER A 157 10.76 3.05 16.70
CA SER A 157 11.89 3.13 17.62
C SER A 157 12.01 4.54 18.20
N GLU A 158 12.35 4.65 19.50
CA GLU A 158 12.51 5.93 20.18
C GLU A 158 11.29 6.87 20.06
N GLU A 159 10.09 6.30 19.96
CA GLU A 159 8.82 7.01 19.77
C GLU A 159 8.71 7.83 18.47
N ASP A 160 9.44 7.42 17.43
CA ASP A 160 9.31 7.99 16.09
C ASP A 160 7.96 7.61 15.46
N HIS A 161 7.30 8.60 14.85
CA HIS A 161 6.00 8.43 14.18
C HIS A 161 6.10 8.63 12.66
N THR A 162 7.31 8.71 12.10
CA THR A 162 7.49 8.62 10.63
C THR A 162 7.29 7.20 10.10
N LEU A 163 7.45 6.20 10.98
CA LEU A 163 7.44 4.77 10.67
C LEU A 163 8.58 4.33 9.73
N GLU A 164 9.54 5.21 9.46
CA GLU A 164 10.72 4.89 8.67
C GLU A 164 11.72 4.06 9.46
N LEU A 165 12.36 3.11 8.79
CA LEU A 165 13.40 2.30 9.41
C LEU A 165 14.71 3.10 9.48
N ILE A 166 15.04 3.59 10.66
CA ILE A 166 16.28 4.32 10.92
C ILE A 166 17.36 3.43 11.56
N SER A 167 18.63 3.71 11.27
CA SER A 167 19.75 2.89 11.74
C SER A 167 19.87 2.80 13.28
N THR A 168 19.33 3.78 14.02
CA THR A 168 19.31 3.77 15.49
C THR A 168 18.41 2.67 16.05
N ALA A 169 17.35 2.29 15.34
CA ALA A 169 16.48 1.19 15.73
C ALA A 169 17.27 -0.13 15.89
N CYS A 170 18.18 -0.42 14.94
CA CYS A 170 19.06 -1.59 14.99
C CYS A 170 20.06 -1.51 16.15
N ALA A 171 20.60 -0.32 16.40
CA ALA A 171 21.63 -0.08 17.41
C ALA A 171 21.14 -0.28 18.85
N SER A 172 19.83 -0.23 19.07
CA SER A 172 19.21 -0.49 20.38
C SER A 172 19.50 -1.90 20.92
N CYS A 173 19.63 -2.89 20.03
CA CYS A 173 19.83 -4.30 20.39
C CYS A 173 21.16 -4.87 19.85
N HIS A 174 21.62 -4.40 18.69
CA HIS A 174 22.86 -4.89 18.09
C HIS A 174 24.05 -4.00 18.46
N THR A 175 24.94 -4.53 19.31
CA THR A 175 26.17 -3.83 19.71
C THR A 175 27.38 -4.27 18.85
N GLY A 176 28.21 -3.29 18.41
CA GLY A 176 29.45 -3.50 17.66
C GLY A 176 29.29 -3.65 16.13
N ASP A 177 30.31 -4.20 15.45
CA ASP A 177 30.35 -4.42 13.98
C ASP A 177 29.30 -5.44 13.46
N ARG A 178 28.30 -5.81 14.28
CA ARG A 178 27.35 -6.90 14.00
C ARG A 178 26.12 -6.45 13.22
N ILE A 179 25.76 -5.16 13.24
CA ILE A 179 24.78 -4.58 12.30
C ILE A 179 25.31 -4.67 10.86
N HIS A 180 26.64 -4.61 10.75
CA HIS A 180 27.39 -4.46 9.53
C HIS A 180 28.52 -5.48 9.46
N SER A 181 28.19 -6.75 9.81
CA SER A 181 29.08 -7.86 9.48
C SER A 181 29.48 -7.67 8.03
N SER A 182 30.78 -7.54 7.76
CA SER A 182 31.31 -7.08 6.49
C SER A 182 30.86 -7.94 5.30
N GLY A 183 30.27 -9.11 5.56
CA GLY A 183 29.56 -9.95 4.59
C GLY A 183 28.17 -9.45 4.18
N ILE A 184 27.37 -8.84 5.08
CA ILE A 184 26.04 -8.29 4.75
C ILE A 184 26.15 -6.88 4.17
N ILE A 185 27.05 -6.04 4.70
CA ILE A 185 27.42 -4.79 4.01
C ILE A 185 27.97 -5.13 2.62
N GLY A 186 28.83 -6.15 2.49
CA GLY A 186 29.33 -6.59 1.20
C GLY A 186 28.20 -6.97 0.23
N VAL A 187 27.10 -7.57 0.71
CA VAL A 187 25.94 -7.92 -0.13
C VAL A 187 25.02 -6.72 -0.40
N MET A 188 24.84 -5.80 0.56
CA MET A 188 24.03 -4.58 0.39
C MET A 188 24.75 -3.54 -0.48
N GLN A 189 26.05 -3.35 -0.30
CA GLN A 189 26.90 -2.55 -1.18
C GLN A 189 27.17 -3.28 -2.49
N ALA A 190 27.31 -4.60 -2.56
CA ALA A 190 27.28 -5.28 -3.86
C ALA A 190 25.94 -5.08 -4.55
N ARG A 191 24.81 -5.10 -3.83
CA ARG A 191 23.48 -4.80 -4.40
C ARG A 191 23.35 -3.34 -4.85
N ALA A 192 23.89 -2.39 -4.10
CA ALA A 192 23.91 -0.98 -4.47
C ALA A 192 24.88 -0.68 -5.62
N LEU A 193 26.05 -1.32 -5.63
CA LEU A 193 27.03 -1.29 -6.73
C LEU A 193 26.43 -1.95 -7.98
N THR A 194 25.71 -3.07 -7.83
CA THR A 194 24.97 -3.67 -8.95
C THR A 194 23.78 -2.82 -9.34
N ALA A 195 23.16 -2.06 -8.45
CA ALA A 195 22.06 -1.16 -8.81
C ALA A 195 22.59 0.04 -9.62
N GLU A 196 23.77 0.56 -9.30
CA GLU A 196 24.46 1.58 -10.09
C GLU A 196 24.96 1.02 -11.43
N GLU A 197 25.55 -0.18 -11.44
CA GLU A 197 25.97 -0.89 -12.67
C GLU A 197 24.76 -1.28 -13.56
N ILE A 198 23.65 -1.71 -12.96
CA ILE A 198 22.38 -1.96 -13.66
C ILE A 198 21.79 -0.64 -14.16
N ALA A 199 21.87 0.45 -13.40
CA ALA A 199 21.40 1.76 -13.86
C ALA A 199 22.25 2.27 -15.03
N GLU A 200 23.57 2.09 -15.01
CA GLU A 200 24.46 2.42 -16.13
C GLU A 200 24.16 1.55 -17.35
N GLN A 201 23.98 0.24 -17.16
CA GLN A 201 23.63 -0.69 -18.25
C GLN A 201 22.24 -0.37 -18.85
N VAL A 202 21.25 -0.07 -18.01
CA VAL A 202 19.90 0.34 -18.46
C VAL A 202 19.97 1.68 -19.18
N GLN A 203 20.81 2.61 -18.73
CA GLN A 203 21.02 3.89 -19.42
C GLN A 203 21.71 3.71 -20.77
N GLU A 204 22.72 2.84 -20.87
CA GLU A 204 23.39 2.52 -22.14
C GLU A 204 22.44 1.82 -23.12
N GLU A 205 21.63 0.88 -22.64
CA GLU A 205 20.61 0.21 -23.45
C GLU A 205 19.52 1.20 -23.91
N HIS A 206 19.06 2.08 -23.01
CA HIS A 206 18.14 3.16 -23.35
C HIS A 206 18.71 4.10 -24.42
N ASP A 207 19.94 4.58 -24.25
CA ASP A 207 20.57 5.51 -25.19
C ASP A 207 20.83 4.84 -26.56
N THR A 208 21.14 3.54 -26.57
CA THR A 208 21.23 2.75 -27.79
C THR A 208 19.88 2.66 -28.50
N LEU A 209 18.82 2.29 -27.77
CA LEU A 209 17.46 2.19 -28.32
C LEU A 209 16.94 3.54 -28.82
N VAL A 210 17.20 4.64 -28.11
CA VAL A 210 16.84 6.00 -28.55
C VAL A 210 17.57 6.38 -29.84
N ASN A 211 18.85 6.05 -29.95
CA ASN A 211 19.60 6.30 -31.17
C ASN A 211 19.06 5.49 -32.36
N GLU A 212 18.78 4.19 -32.16
CA GLU A 212 18.18 3.33 -33.19
C GLU A 212 16.78 3.82 -33.60
N LEU A 213 15.97 4.27 -32.64
CA LEU A 213 14.66 4.86 -32.89
C LEU A 213 14.78 6.15 -33.70
N SER A 214 15.72 7.04 -33.35
CA SER A 214 15.96 8.29 -34.06
C SER A 214 16.45 8.05 -35.51
N GLU A 215 17.29 7.02 -35.71
CA GLU A 215 17.74 6.64 -37.05
C GLU A 215 16.57 6.07 -37.86
N THR A 216 15.73 5.25 -37.23
CA THR A 216 14.52 4.69 -37.84
C THR A 216 13.53 5.78 -38.21
N GLU A 217 13.32 6.78 -37.36
CA GLU A 217 12.50 7.94 -37.65
C GLU A 217 13.05 8.76 -38.82
N ARG A 218 14.37 9.04 -38.83
CA ARG A 218 15.03 9.75 -39.93
C ARG A 218 14.94 8.99 -41.25
N ARG A 219 15.10 7.66 -41.22
CA ARG A 219 14.93 6.79 -42.40
C ARG A 219 13.49 6.85 -42.90
N THR A 220 12.51 6.76 -41.99
CA THR A 220 11.09 6.83 -42.31
C THR A 220 10.71 8.17 -42.93
N GLN A 221 11.20 9.28 -42.35
CA GLN A 221 11.00 10.62 -42.86
C GLN A 221 11.64 10.81 -44.25
N THR A 222 12.84 10.26 -44.46
CA THR A 222 13.50 10.29 -45.77
C THR A 222 12.70 9.52 -46.82
N VAL A 223 12.20 8.33 -46.49
CA VAL A 223 11.35 7.53 -47.38
C VAL A 223 10.05 8.28 -47.71
N LEU A 224 9.40 8.89 -46.72
CA LEU A 224 8.21 9.73 -46.93
C LEU A 224 8.50 10.90 -47.89
N LEU A 225 9.61 11.63 -47.69
CA LEU A 225 10.00 12.73 -48.58
C LEU A 225 10.23 12.26 -50.03
N ILE A 226 10.90 11.12 -50.22
CA ILE A 226 11.11 10.53 -51.55
C ILE A 226 9.76 10.15 -52.19
N MET A 227 8.84 9.56 -51.42
CA MET A 227 7.50 9.22 -51.92
C MET A 227 6.70 10.47 -52.32
N TYR A 228 6.74 11.54 -51.52
CA TYR A 228 6.08 12.81 -51.85
C TYR A 228 6.71 13.51 -53.06
N ALA A 229 8.03 13.50 -53.19
CA ALA A 229 8.70 14.05 -54.37
C ALA A 229 8.36 13.27 -55.65
N GLY A 230 8.31 11.93 -55.57
CA GLY A 230 7.93 11.06 -56.67
C GLY A 230 6.49 11.27 -57.14
N THR A 231 5.55 11.36 -56.21
CA THR A 231 4.13 11.64 -56.53
C THR A 231 3.95 13.04 -57.13
N GLY A 232 4.65 14.05 -56.60
CA GLY A 232 4.66 15.41 -57.15
C GLY A 232 5.17 15.47 -58.60
N ALA A 233 6.28 14.78 -58.90
CA ALA A 233 6.81 14.71 -60.27
C ALA A 233 5.82 14.07 -61.24
N LEU A 234 5.13 13.00 -60.82
CA LEU A 234 4.13 12.31 -61.64
C LEU A 234 2.93 13.22 -61.96
N VAL A 235 2.44 13.98 -60.97
CA VAL A 235 1.35 14.95 -61.16
C VAL A 235 1.76 16.05 -62.14
N VAL A 236 2.98 16.58 -62.05
CA VAL A 236 3.48 17.59 -63.00
C VAL A 236 3.52 17.02 -64.43
N VAL A 237 4.03 15.80 -64.60
CA VAL A 237 4.05 15.14 -65.92
C VAL A 237 2.63 14.98 -66.48
N ILE A 238 1.67 14.54 -65.65
CA ILE A 238 0.26 14.42 -66.06
C ILE A 238 -0.31 15.78 -66.48
N ILE A 239 -0.08 16.83 -65.69
CA ILE A 239 -0.54 18.19 -66.01
C ILE A 239 0.06 18.67 -67.33
N VAL A 240 1.36 18.48 -67.55
CA VAL A 240 2.04 18.86 -68.80
C VAL A 240 1.44 18.10 -69.99
N VAL A 241 1.22 16.80 -69.88
CA VAL A 241 0.60 15.99 -70.93
C VAL A 241 -0.82 16.48 -71.23
N VAL A 242 -1.63 16.77 -70.20
CA VAL A 242 -2.98 17.31 -70.36
C VAL A 242 -2.95 18.68 -71.04
N LEU A 243 -2.07 19.59 -70.62
CA LEU A 243 -1.93 20.92 -71.22
C LEU A 243 -1.46 20.85 -72.67
N LEU A 244 -0.50 19.97 -73.00
CA LEU A 244 -0.05 19.74 -74.37
C LEU A 244 -1.18 19.20 -75.25
N ASN A 245 -1.96 18.24 -74.73
CA ASN A 245 -3.11 17.67 -75.43
C ASN A 245 -4.23 18.71 -75.63
N MET A 246 -4.51 19.55 -74.62
CA MET A 246 -5.46 20.66 -74.74
C MET A 246 -5.02 21.68 -75.80
N ARG A 247 -3.72 22.01 -75.85
CA ARG A 247 -3.16 22.93 -76.86
C ARG A 247 -3.27 22.37 -78.28
N GLN A 248 -3.03 21.06 -78.46
CA GLN A 248 -3.21 20.40 -79.77
C GLN A 248 -4.66 20.41 -80.24
N LYS A 249 -5.64 20.37 -79.34
CA LYS A 249 -7.07 20.37 -79.69
C LYS A 249 -7.63 21.77 -80.03
N HIS A 250 -6.89 22.84 -79.72
CA HIS A 250 -7.26 24.24 -79.98
C HIS A 250 -6.55 24.86 -81.22
N GLN A 251 -5.71 24.10 -81.91
CA GLN A 251 -5.14 24.43 -83.23
C GLN A 251 -5.94 23.74 -84.34
#